data_AF-A0A1G6W6E4-F1
#
_entry.id   AF-A0A1G6W6E4-F1
#
_cell.length_a   1.000
_cell.length_b   1.000
_cell.length_c   1.000
_cell.angle_alpha   90.00
_cell.angle_beta   90.00
_cell.angle_gamma   90.00
#
_symmetry.space_group_name_H-M   'P 1'
#
loop_
_entity.id
_entity.type
_entity.pdbx_description
1 polymer ?
#
loop_
_entity_poly.entity_id
_entity_poly.type
_entity_poly.pdbx_seq_one_letter_code
_entity_poly.pdbx_strand_id
1 'polypeptide(L)'
;MKPAINTWDLFDTLVARFLVEPHHVLRLVEQRSGVSGFAQARQQAQRLLDGRGQPYTLHQIYRCMEQHLGVSPELGCSLIAMELAVEMDQLIPVRRQIDRVAPDDLVVSDMYLSADQVQDIMRRVCGLHACRPPVVGNWGKARGSVWTHLAAEYLIRRHHGDHPVSDREIPGRFEIPTERIGDAGLTGWERQLDGAGQSHLACLVREVRLRTLPLRAGSFHEAVVGPYMTLVLCAALYLRQLALDGPRRKLVFVSRDCCHVSHVFRTICPAVESEQLDLTRGLLQSGAADAPFASRLEPGCLIVDMVSSGSSLSRFFQRTGIDRECLFFVYFDRLLTDAQRRDRAQRTRDGRLAVLFPVTELADPHHNLEILLDPGHATVAGVRRDDASGALIKTFGPADATHEERELTGFANRCVSELASSVARRGFPGAIAAAELVKLLRMSVDAIGRDGEWLSMFPTFTARETRGWA
;
A
#
# COMPACT_ATOMS: atom_id res chain seq x y z
N MET A 1 37.13 -19.22 19.75
CA MET A 1 36.77 -17.84 19.37
C MET A 1 35.26 -17.75 19.37
N LYS A 2 34.64 -16.71 19.99
CA LYS A 2 33.18 -16.62 20.03
C LYS A 2 32.62 -16.37 18.63
N PRO A 3 31.54 -17.05 18.20
CA PRO A 3 30.88 -16.73 16.94
C PRO A 3 30.34 -15.30 16.95
N ALA A 4 30.51 -14.60 15.83
CA ALA A 4 30.11 -13.20 15.70
C ALA A 4 28.76 -13.08 14.98
N ILE A 5 27.80 -12.39 15.61
CA ILE A 5 26.40 -12.32 15.18
C ILE A 5 25.86 -10.90 15.28
N ASN A 6 24.75 -10.59 14.60
CA ASN A 6 23.87 -9.49 15.00
C ASN A 6 22.71 -10.03 15.84
N THR A 7 22.11 -9.15 16.65
CA THR A 7 20.88 -9.45 17.37
C THR A 7 19.77 -8.51 16.93
N TRP A 8 18.54 -9.02 16.82
CA TRP A 8 17.40 -8.28 16.30
C TRP A 8 16.24 -8.34 17.30
N ASP A 9 15.67 -7.20 17.63
CA ASP A 9 14.33 -7.20 18.20
C ASP A 9 13.29 -7.67 17.16
N LEU A 10 12.14 -8.16 17.63
CA LEU A 10 11.05 -8.63 16.78
C LEU A 10 10.00 -7.55 16.50
N PHE A 11 9.35 -7.00 17.53
CA PHE A 11 8.13 -6.20 17.39
C PHE A 11 8.47 -4.73 17.20
N ASP A 12 7.83 -4.09 16.23
CA ASP A 12 8.15 -2.75 15.73
C ASP A 12 9.58 -2.62 15.14
N THR A 13 10.27 -3.76 14.96
CA THR A 13 11.59 -3.89 14.32
C THR A 13 11.54 -4.76 13.05
N LEU A 14 11.25 -6.06 13.18
CA LEU A 14 11.13 -7.00 12.06
C LEU A 14 9.67 -7.22 11.63
N VAL A 15 8.75 -7.11 12.57
CA VAL A 15 7.30 -7.08 12.31
C VAL A 15 6.71 -5.85 12.96
N ALA A 16 5.63 -5.33 12.41
CA ALA A 16 4.85 -4.26 13.04
C ALA A 16 3.37 -4.61 13.03
N ARG A 17 2.59 -4.00 13.93
CA ARG A 17 1.12 -4.14 13.89
C ARG A 17 0.52 -3.24 12.81
N PHE A 18 -0.57 -3.68 12.19
CA PHE A 18 -1.31 -2.89 11.20
C PHE A 18 -1.81 -1.57 11.79
N LEU A 19 -2.51 -1.64 12.92
CA LEU A 19 -2.90 -0.46 13.67
C LEU A 19 -1.82 -0.10 14.67
N VAL A 20 -1.48 1.20 14.72
CA VAL A 20 -0.35 1.73 15.50
C VAL A 20 -0.62 1.66 17.00
N GLU A 21 -1.88 1.72 17.43
CA GLU A 21 -2.24 1.67 18.84
C GLU A 21 -1.97 0.26 19.43
N PRO A 22 -1.08 0.12 20.43
CA PRO A 22 -0.66 -1.19 20.95
C PRO A 22 -1.80 -2.04 21.52
N HIS A 23 -2.85 -1.40 22.03
CA HIS A 23 -3.98 -2.08 22.67
C HIS A 23 -5.10 -2.48 21.72
N HIS A 24 -4.97 -2.16 20.43
CA HIS A 24 -6.02 -2.45 19.46
C HIS A 24 -6.30 -3.95 19.31
N VAL A 25 -5.27 -4.79 19.41
CA VAL A 25 -5.41 -6.26 19.39
C VAL A 25 -6.41 -6.73 20.45
N LEU A 26 -6.35 -6.17 21.67
CA LEU A 26 -7.26 -6.54 22.75
C LEU A 26 -8.71 -6.15 22.45
N ARG A 27 -8.92 -4.98 21.81
CA ARG A 27 -10.25 -4.53 21.38
C ARG A 27 -10.83 -5.43 20.28
N LEU A 28 -10.00 -5.90 19.36
CA LEU A 28 -10.41 -6.87 18.33
C LEU A 28 -10.80 -8.21 18.94
N VAL A 29 -10.08 -8.69 19.95
CA VAL A 29 -10.44 -9.92 20.67
C VAL A 29 -11.77 -9.76 21.40
N GLU A 30 -11.97 -8.63 22.09
CA GLU A 30 -13.25 -8.32 22.74
C GLU A 30 -14.41 -8.31 21.73
N GLN A 31 -14.24 -7.65 20.59
CA GLN A 31 -15.24 -7.61 19.53
C GLN A 31 -15.53 -8.99 18.92
N ARG A 32 -14.49 -9.80 18.66
CA ARG A 32 -14.63 -11.12 18.03
C ARG A 32 -15.18 -12.18 18.99
N SER A 33 -14.82 -12.10 20.27
CA SER A 33 -15.28 -13.04 21.30
C SER A 33 -16.67 -12.70 21.85
N GLY A 34 -17.09 -11.43 21.78
CA GLY A 34 -18.31 -10.95 22.41
C GLY A 34 -18.22 -10.81 23.94
N VAL A 35 -17.03 -11.01 24.54
CA VAL A 35 -16.83 -10.92 25.99
C VAL A 35 -16.60 -9.47 26.39
N SER A 36 -17.67 -8.78 26.78
CA SER A 36 -17.60 -7.39 27.23
C SER A 36 -16.66 -7.21 28.43
N GLY A 37 -15.85 -6.17 28.40
CA GLY A 37 -14.85 -5.85 29.42
C GLY A 37 -13.53 -6.60 29.26
N PHE A 38 -13.39 -7.48 28.26
CA PHE A 38 -12.18 -8.28 28.03
C PHE A 38 -10.93 -7.40 27.94
N ALA A 39 -10.91 -6.37 27.08
CA ALA A 39 -9.70 -5.60 26.83
C ALA A 39 -9.20 -4.90 28.10
N GLN A 40 -10.12 -4.31 28.88
CA GLN A 40 -9.81 -3.63 30.14
C GLN A 40 -9.25 -4.61 31.18
N ALA A 41 -9.92 -5.75 31.38
CA ALA A 41 -9.49 -6.74 32.36
C ALA A 41 -8.12 -7.34 31.99
N ARG A 42 -7.90 -7.63 30.70
CA ARG A 42 -6.63 -8.16 30.18
C ARG A 42 -5.45 -7.20 30.40
N GLN A 43 -5.68 -5.89 30.23
CA GLN A 43 -4.69 -4.85 30.55
C GLN A 43 -4.45 -4.72 32.05
N GLN A 44 -5.50 -4.79 32.86
CA GLN A 44 -5.37 -4.73 34.32
C GLN A 44 -4.57 -5.91 34.88
N ALA A 45 -4.86 -7.12 34.41
CA ALA A 45 -4.13 -8.33 34.80
C ALA A 45 -2.63 -8.22 34.47
N GLN A 46 -2.29 -7.69 33.30
CA GLN A 46 -0.89 -7.45 32.93
C GLN A 46 -0.22 -6.42 33.84
N ARG A 47 -0.87 -5.27 34.07
CA ARG A 47 -0.34 -4.23 34.98
C ARG A 47 -0.10 -4.75 36.40
N LEU A 48 -0.98 -5.61 36.91
CA LEU A 48 -0.81 -6.25 38.21
C LEU A 48 0.44 -7.15 38.26
N LEU A 49 0.71 -7.88 37.18
CA LEU A 49 1.89 -8.74 37.09
C LEU A 49 3.17 -7.91 36.88
N ASP A 50 3.12 -6.84 36.07
CA ASP A 50 4.22 -5.91 35.90
C ASP A 50 4.63 -5.27 37.24
N GLY A 51 3.65 -4.87 38.06
CA GLY A 51 3.88 -4.31 39.39
C GLY A 51 4.57 -5.26 40.38
N ARG A 52 4.57 -6.57 40.12
CA ARG A 52 5.32 -7.56 40.94
C ARG A 52 6.81 -7.58 40.59
N GLY A 53 7.19 -7.06 39.42
CA GLY A 53 8.58 -7.03 38.97
C GLY A 53 9.21 -8.44 38.82
N GLN A 54 8.43 -9.43 38.39
CA GLN A 54 8.92 -10.79 38.13
C GLN A 54 8.52 -11.25 36.72
N PRO A 55 9.29 -12.16 36.10
CA PRO A 55 8.92 -12.77 34.82
C PRO A 55 7.55 -13.47 34.90
N TYR A 56 6.80 -13.39 33.80
CA TYR A 56 5.49 -14.01 33.69
C TYR A 56 5.18 -14.40 32.24
N THR A 57 4.21 -15.29 32.09
CA THR A 57 3.75 -15.86 30.81
C THR A 57 2.34 -15.36 30.49
N LEU A 58 1.93 -15.47 29.22
CA LEU A 58 0.56 -15.21 28.80
C LEU A 58 -0.47 -15.96 29.66
N HIS A 59 -0.24 -17.24 29.96
CA HIS A 59 -1.12 -18.04 30.83
C HIS A 59 -1.23 -17.51 32.26
N GLN A 60 -0.19 -16.87 32.81
CA GLN A 60 -0.29 -16.22 34.12
C GLN A 60 -1.14 -14.96 34.06
N ILE A 61 -1.08 -14.22 32.95
CA ILE A 61 -1.96 -13.06 32.75
C ILE A 61 -3.42 -13.50 32.71
N TYR A 62 -3.72 -14.56 31.96
CA TYR A 62 -5.09 -15.09 31.87
C TYR A 62 -5.62 -15.64 33.19
N ARG A 63 -4.80 -16.38 33.96
CA ARG A 63 -5.20 -16.79 35.32
C ARG A 63 -5.48 -15.60 36.23
N CYS A 64 -4.71 -14.52 36.12
CA CYS A 64 -4.97 -13.29 36.86
C CYS A 64 -6.26 -12.60 36.40
N MET A 65 -6.54 -12.62 35.09
CA MET A 65 -7.74 -12.05 34.49
C MET A 65 -9.02 -12.83 34.85
N GLU A 66 -8.98 -14.17 34.80
CA GLU A 66 -10.08 -15.08 35.17
C GLU A 66 -10.61 -14.80 36.58
N GLN A 67 -9.70 -14.57 37.53
CA GLN A 67 -10.04 -14.22 38.92
C GLN A 67 -10.84 -12.91 39.04
N HIS A 68 -10.67 -11.98 38.10
CA HIS A 68 -11.33 -10.66 38.13
C HIS A 68 -12.59 -10.59 37.24
N LEU A 69 -12.61 -11.28 36.10
CA LEU A 69 -13.75 -11.31 35.18
C LEU A 69 -14.77 -12.42 35.48
N GLY A 70 -14.42 -13.40 36.33
CA GLY A 70 -15.28 -14.54 36.61
C GLY A 70 -15.51 -15.45 35.38
N VAL A 71 -14.60 -15.42 34.40
CA VAL A 71 -14.65 -16.28 33.22
C VAL A 71 -14.15 -17.69 33.56
N SER A 72 -14.75 -18.72 32.95
CA SER A 72 -14.34 -20.10 33.17
C SER A 72 -12.95 -20.37 32.56
N PRO A 73 -12.19 -21.36 33.07
CA PRO A 73 -10.91 -21.74 32.49
C PRO A 73 -10.99 -22.13 31.00
N GLU A 74 -12.08 -22.77 30.59
CA GLU A 74 -12.31 -23.15 29.18
C GLU A 74 -12.45 -21.91 28.30
N LEU A 75 -13.20 -20.91 28.77
CA LEU A 75 -13.32 -19.63 28.08
C LEU A 75 -11.97 -18.90 28.04
N GLY A 76 -11.19 -18.94 29.13
CA GLY A 76 -9.83 -18.43 29.20
C GLY A 76 -8.91 -19.00 28.12
N CYS A 77 -8.89 -20.33 27.95
CA CYS A 77 -8.12 -20.99 26.89
C CYS A 77 -8.54 -20.53 25.49
N SER A 78 -9.86 -20.40 25.24
CA SER A 78 -10.36 -19.96 23.94
C SER A 78 -9.97 -18.50 23.63
N LEU A 79 -9.97 -17.63 24.65
CA LEU A 79 -9.55 -16.23 24.53
C LEU A 79 -8.04 -16.10 24.28
N ILE A 80 -7.20 -16.95 24.89
CA ILE A 80 -5.76 -17.01 24.58
C ILE A 80 -5.55 -17.33 23.09
N ALA A 81 -6.21 -18.39 22.60
CA ALA A 81 -6.10 -18.78 21.20
C ALA A 81 -6.56 -17.65 20.26
N MET A 82 -7.63 -16.95 20.64
CA MET A 82 -8.13 -15.79 19.89
C MET A 82 -7.16 -14.60 19.93
N GLU A 83 -6.56 -14.26 21.08
CA GLU A 83 -5.56 -13.18 21.20
C GLU A 83 -4.36 -13.46 20.30
N LEU A 84 -3.85 -14.69 20.30
CA LEU A 84 -2.74 -15.09 19.45
C LEU A 84 -3.09 -15.05 17.96
N ALA A 85 -4.30 -15.50 17.58
CA ALA A 85 -4.77 -15.45 16.20
C ALA A 85 -4.94 -14.01 15.72
N VAL A 86 -5.54 -13.14 16.55
CA VAL A 86 -5.70 -11.71 16.25
C VAL A 86 -4.33 -11.03 16.16
N GLU A 87 -3.41 -11.29 17.08
CA GLU A 87 -2.05 -10.76 17.02
C GLU A 87 -1.40 -11.12 15.68
N MET A 88 -1.41 -12.42 15.32
CA MET A 88 -0.85 -12.91 14.06
C MET A 88 -1.50 -12.24 12.84
N ASP A 89 -2.84 -12.09 12.83
CA ASP A 89 -3.56 -11.40 11.76
C ASP A 89 -3.09 -9.94 11.62
N GLN A 90 -2.74 -9.26 12.73
CA GLN A 90 -2.34 -7.86 12.72
C GLN A 90 -0.87 -7.64 12.29
N LEU A 91 -0.03 -8.67 12.27
CA LEU A 91 1.38 -8.50 11.95
C LEU A 91 1.63 -8.21 10.46
N ILE A 92 2.56 -7.30 10.23
CA ILE A 92 3.08 -6.88 8.93
C ILE A 92 4.59 -7.08 8.96
N PRO A 93 5.19 -7.77 7.98
CA PRO A 93 6.64 -7.86 7.89
C PRO A 93 7.23 -6.50 7.52
N VAL A 94 8.30 -6.11 8.21
CA VAL A 94 9.13 -4.94 7.87
C VAL A 94 10.23 -5.43 6.93
N ARG A 95 9.91 -5.56 5.64
CA ARG A 95 10.75 -6.24 4.63
C ARG A 95 12.17 -5.70 4.61
N ARG A 96 12.31 -4.38 4.63
CA ARG A 96 13.60 -3.68 4.66
C ARG A 96 14.54 -4.14 5.77
N GLN A 97 14.01 -4.49 6.93
CA GLN A 97 14.79 -4.94 8.08
C GLN A 97 15.00 -6.45 8.05
N ILE A 98 13.98 -7.21 7.65
CA ILE A 98 14.07 -8.66 7.45
C ILE A 98 15.17 -9.02 6.44
N ASP A 99 15.30 -8.28 5.35
CA ASP A 99 16.30 -8.54 4.29
C ASP A 99 17.76 -8.37 4.78
N ARG A 100 17.97 -7.80 5.98
CA ARG A 100 19.29 -7.63 6.61
C ARG A 100 19.64 -8.76 7.57
N VAL A 101 18.68 -9.61 7.94
CA VAL A 101 18.87 -10.69 8.92
C VAL A 101 19.63 -11.84 8.28
N ALA A 102 20.81 -12.17 8.83
CA ALA A 102 21.57 -13.34 8.40
C ALA A 102 21.06 -14.63 9.07
N PRO A 103 21.26 -15.82 8.47
CA PRO A 103 20.84 -17.09 9.08
C PRO A 103 21.42 -17.34 10.49
N ASP A 104 22.63 -16.84 10.75
CA ASP A 104 23.33 -16.98 12.03
C ASP A 104 22.96 -15.90 13.08
N ASP A 105 22.19 -14.89 12.70
CA ASP A 105 21.74 -13.85 13.62
C ASP A 105 20.72 -14.40 14.63
N LEU A 106 20.58 -13.71 15.77
CA LEU A 106 19.62 -14.06 16.81
C LEU A 106 18.49 -13.03 16.90
N VAL A 107 17.26 -13.52 17.02
CA VAL A 107 16.12 -12.68 17.41
C VAL A 107 16.00 -12.70 18.94
N VAL A 108 15.92 -11.53 19.56
CA VAL A 108 15.80 -11.33 21.01
C VAL A 108 14.56 -10.49 21.30
N SER A 109 13.53 -11.08 21.89
CA SER A 109 12.24 -10.41 22.11
C SER A 109 11.85 -10.42 23.59
N ASP A 110 11.47 -9.24 24.10
CA ASP A 110 10.91 -9.07 25.44
C ASP A 110 9.37 -9.03 25.35
N MET A 111 8.74 -10.20 25.22
CA MET A 111 7.29 -10.38 25.20
C MET A 111 6.83 -11.60 26.00
N TYR A 112 5.55 -11.61 26.38
CA TYR A 112 4.89 -12.71 27.09
C TYR A 112 4.63 -13.96 26.24
N LEU A 113 5.13 -14.00 25.00
CA LEU A 113 4.98 -15.11 24.05
C LEU A 113 6.05 -16.18 24.29
N SER A 114 5.71 -17.43 23.97
CA SER A 114 6.66 -18.55 24.01
C SER A 114 7.64 -18.50 22.83
N ALA A 115 8.74 -19.25 22.95
CA ALA A 115 9.73 -19.37 21.89
C ALA A 115 9.12 -19.93 20.59
N ASP A 116 8.21 -20.90 20.70
CA ASP A 116 7.51 -21.50 19.56
C ASP A 116 6.63 -20.47 18.85
N GLN A 117 5.90 -19.63 19.60
CA GLN A 117 5.06 -18.57 19.04
C GLN A 117 5.90 -17.51 18.30
N VAL A 118 7.02 -17.10 18.89
CA VAL A 118 7.97 -16.16 18.26
C VAL A 118 8.60 -16.79 17.01
N GLN A 119 8.94 -18.09 17.05
CA GLN A 119 9.46 -18.82 15.91
C GLN A 119 8.42 -18.93 14.77
N ASP A 120 7.15 -19.12 15.10
CA ASP A 120 6.06 -19.12 14.13
C ASP A 120 5.90 -17.77 13.44
N ILE A 121 6.02 -16.65 14.18
CA ILE A 121 6.04 -15.30 13.60
C ILE A 121 7.21 -15.15 12.63
N MET A 122 8.43 -15.51 13.07
CA MET A 122 9.64 -15.44 12.24
C MET A 122 9.47 -16.22 10.93
N ARG A 123 8.89 -17.42 10.98
CA ARG A 123 8.71 -18.27 9.80
C ARG A 123 7.58 -17.78 8.91
N ARG A 124 6.39 -17.53 9.47
CA ARG A 124 5.17 -17.29 8.70
C ARG A 124 5.01 -15.85 8.24
N VAL A 125 5.45 -14.89 9.05
CA VAL A 125 5.34 -13.46 8.73
C VAL A 125 6.61 -12.97 8.07
N CYS A 126 7.78 -13.27 8.64
CA CYS A 126 9.05 -12.75 8.12
C CYS A 126 9.61 -13.59 6.95
N GLY A 127 9.31 -14.90 6.91
CA GLY A 127 9.93 -15.84 5.96
C GLY A 127 11.32 -16.33 6.40
N LEU A 128 11.66 -16.18 7.68
CA LEU A 128 12.96 -16.54 8.25
C LEU A 128 12.97 -18.01 8.69
N HIS A 129 13.11 -18.92 7.72
CA HIS A 129 13.06 -20.38 7.98
C HIS A 129 14.36 -20.96 8.54
N ALA A 130 15.51 -20.34 8.24
CA ALA A 130 16.84 -20.85 8.58
C ALA A 130 17.48 -20.15 9.79
N CYS A 131 16.79 -19.21 10.44
CA CYS A 131 17.32 -18.52 11.61
C CYS A 131 17.37 -19.43 12.84
N ARG A 132 18.32 -19.13 13.73
CA ARG A 132 18.44 -19.77 15.03
C ARG A 132 17.18 -19.56 15.88
N PRO A 133 16.91 -20.46 16.85
CA PRO A 133 15.80 -20.28 17.78
C PRO A 133 15.85 -18.91 18.49
N PRO A 134 14.69 -18.25 18.68
CA PRO A 134 14.66 -16.94 19.31
C PRO A 134 14.98 -17.02 20.81
N VAL A 135 15.55 -15.94 21.33
CA VAL A 135 15.73 -15.73 22.77
C VAL A 135 14.56 -14.89 23.26
N VAL A 136 13.69 -15.48 24.08
CA VAL A 136 12.45 -14.85 24.54
C VAL A 136 12.42 -14.73 26.05
N GLY A 137 11.79 -13.66 26.53
CA GLY A 137 11.45 -13.40 27.92
C GLY A 137 10.54 -12.18 27.98
N ASN A 138 10.12 -11.70 29.15
CA ASN A 138 9.29 -10.48 29.24
C ASN A 138 9.98 -9.34 30.02
N TRP A 139 11.24 -9.53 30.43
CA TRP A 139 12.04 -8.56 31.20
C TRP A 139 13.55 -8.66 30.92
N GLY A 140 13.98 -9.52 30.00
CA GLY A 140 15.40 -9.85 29.81
C GLY A 140 16.20 -8.69 29.23
N LYS A 141 15.67 -8.05 28.17
CA LYS A 141 16.23 -6.84 27.56
C LYS A 141 16.06 -5.64 28.48
N ALA A 142 14.87 -5.45 29.05
CA ALA A 142 14.54 -4.30 29.92
C ALA A 142 15.35 -4.26 31.24
N ARG A 143 15.86 -5.40 31.71
CA ARG A 143 16.77 -5.48 32.88
C ARG A 143 18.23 -5.68 32.50
N GLY A 144 18.48 -5.99 31.22
CA GLY A 144 19.80 -6.27 30.68
C GLY A 144 20.39 -7.64 31.02
N SER A 145 19.65 -8.50 31.75
CA SER A 145 20.14 -9.84 32.11
C SER A 145 20.43 -10.71 30.90
N VAL A 146 19.64 -10.55 29.82
CA VAL A 146 19.86 -11.31 28.57
C VAL A 146 21.22 -11.01 27.94
N TRP A 147 21.68 -9.75 28.03
CA TRP A 147 22.92 -9.32 27.39
C TRP A 147 24.15 -9.93 28.07
N THR A 148 24.12 -10.14 29.39
CA THR A 148 25.19 -10.86 30.09
C THR A 148 25.36 -12.27 29.56
N HIS A 149 24.26 -13.01 29.39
CA HIS A 149 24.30 -14.37 28.86
C HIS A 149 24.73 -14.42 27.40
N LEU A 150 24.20 -13.51 26.56
CA LEU A 150 24.58 -13.48 25.15
C LEU A 150 26.03 -13.06 24.93
N ALA A 151 26.54 -12.09 25.69
CA ALA A 151 27.94 -11.67 25.59
C ALA A 151 28.91 -12.75 26.08
N ALA A 152 28.47 -13.69 26.94
CA ALA A 152 29.28 -14.84 27.34
C ALA A 152 29.51 -15.82 26.17
N GLU A 153 28.49 -16.04 25.34
CA GLU A 153 28.50 -17.03 24.25
C GLU A 153 28.92 -16.44 22.89
N TYR A 154 28.61 -15.16 22.65
CA TYR A 154 28.71 -14.52 21.34
C TYR A 154 29.55 -13.24 21.36
N LEU A 155 30.14 -12.92 20.20
CA LEU A 155 30.58 -11.57 19.89
C LEU A 155 29.44 -10.85 19.16
N ILE A 156 28.69 -10.01 19.88
CA ILE A 156 27.57 -9.27 19.29
C ILE A 156 28.13 -8.06 18.52
N ARG A 157 28.04 -8.10 17.20
CA ARG A 157 28.50 -7.02 16.32
C ARG A 157 27.62 -5.78 16.47
N ARG A 158 26.31 -6.00 16.55
CA ARG A 158 25.31 -4.95 16.67
C ARG A 158 23.97 -5.52 17.13
N HIS A 159 23.25 -4.76 17.94
CA HIS A 159 21.84 -4.97 18.22
C HIS A 159 20.97 -3.96 17.45
N HIS A 160 19.90 -4.45 16.82
CA HIS A 160 18.93 -3.67 16.07
C HIS A 160 17.57 -3.72 16.77
N GLY A 161 17.00 -2.57 17.12
CA GLY A 161 15.68 -2.50 17.73
C GLY A 161 15.10 -1.09 17.75
N ASP A 162 13.82 -0.96 18.06
CA ASP A 162 13.08 0.31 17.97
C ASP A 162 13.11 1.11 19.29
N HIS A 163 13.16 0.40 20.42
CA HIS A 163 12.90 0.99 21.71
C HIS A 163 14.16 1.68 22.30
N PRO A 164 14.10 2.97 22.66
CA PRO A 164 15.28 3.75 23.02
C PRO A 164 16.01 3.26 24.29
N VAL A 165 15.29 2.62 25.22
CA VAL A 165 15.88 2.10 26.46
C VAL A 165 16.34 0.66 26.30
N SER A 166 15.41 -0.29 26.14
CA SER A 166 15.71 -1.74 26.05
C SER A 166 16.60 -2.17 24.88
N ASP A 167 16.57 -1.47 23.75
CA ASP A 167 17.33 -1.86 22.55
C ASP A 167 18.51 -0.94 22.24
N ARG A 168 18.66 0.18 22.98
CA ARG A 168 19.78 1.11 22.79
C ARG A 168 20.55 1.39 24.06
N GLU A 169 19.90 1.97 25.07
CA GLU A 169 20.59 2.34 26.31
C GLU A 169 21.12 1.10 27.05
N ILE A 170 20.29 0.09 27.25
CA ILE A 170 20.66 -1.08 28.07
C ILE A 170 21.74 -1.94 27.41
N PRO A 171 21.65 -2.35 26.12
CA PRO A 171 22.73 -3.08 25.46
C PRO A 171 24.03 -2.29 25.42
N GLY A 172 23.95 -0.96 25.29
CA GLY A 172 25.11 -0.07 25.32
C GLY A 172 25.90 -0.13 26.63
N ARG A 173 25.25 -0.42 27.77
CA ARG A 173 25.93 -0.65 29.07
C ARG A 173 26.81 -1.90 29.07
N PHE A 174 26.62 -2.81 28.10
CA PHE A 174 27.43 -3.99 27.87
C PHE A 174 28.39 -3.82 26.68
N GLU A 175 28.64 -2.58 26.25
CA GLU A 175 29.50 -2.24 25.12
C GLU A 175 29.05 -2.84 23.77
N ILE A 176 27.77 -3.22 23.67
CA ILE A 176 27.18 -3.74 22.44
C ILE A 176 26.81 -2.54 21.55
N PRO A 177 27.32 -2.45 20.30
CA PRO A 177 26.89 -1.42 19.36
C PRO A 177 25.40 -1.54 19.05
N THR A 178 24.70 -0.41 18.94
CA THR A 178 23.24 -0.40 18.72
C THR A 178 22.85 0.42 17.49
N GLU A 179 21.76 0.02 16.85
CA GLU A 179 21.10 0.75 15.78
C GLU A 179 19.61 0.87 16.08
N ARG A 180 19.13 2.10 16.12
CA ARG A 180 17.70 2.37 16.31
C ARG A 180 16.97 2.20 14.99
N ILE A 181 15.99 1.30 14.99
CA ILE A 181 15.09 1.06 13.86
C ILE A 181 13.80 1.87 14.07
N GLY A 182 13.37 2.59 13.05
CA GLY A 182 12.18 3.46 13.13
C GLY A 182 11.14 3.17 12.06
N ASP A 183 11.38 2.17 11.22
CA ASP A 183 10.62 1.88 10.00
C ASP A 183 9.15 1.58 10.29
N ALA A 184 8.85 0.94 11.42
CA ALA A 184 7.49 0.64 11.85
C ALA A 184 6.67 1.89 12.17
N GLY A 185 7.27 3.06 12.41
CA GLY A 185 6.53 4.30 12.64
C GLY A 185 5.80 4.81 11.40
N LEU A 186 4.89 5.76 11.60
CA LEU A 186 4.29 6.51 10.48
C LEU A 186 5.33 7.42 9.81
N THR A 187 5.29 7.55 8.49
CA THR A 187 6.06 8.56 7.75
C THR A 187 5.42 9.95 7.85
N GLY A 188 6.07 10.98 7.31
CA GLY A 188 5.48 12.33 7.23
C GLY A 188 4.17 12.33 6.45
N TRP A 189 4.12 11.62 5.33
CA TRP A 189 2.90 11.48 4.51
C TRP A 189 1.79 10.73 5.25
N GLU A 190 2.11 9.59 5.87
CA GLU A 190 1.14 8.80 6.63
C GLU A 190 0.57 9.58 7.83
N ARG A 191 1.39 10.39 8.52
CA ARG A 191 0.92 11.30 9.58
C ARG A 191 -0.02 12.37 9.05
N GLN A 192 0.16 12.87 7.82
CA GLN A 192 -0.76 13.84 7.23
C GLN A 192 -2.13 13.21 6.96
N LEU A 193 -2.17 11.97 6.47
CA LEU A 193 -3.41 11.22 6.29
C LEU A 193 -4.12 10.96 7.62
N ASP A 194 -3.38 10.52 8.63
CA ASP A 194 -3.89 10.30 9.98
C ASP A 194 -4.47 11.59 10.59
N GLY A 195 -3.71 12.70 10.51
CA GLY A 195 -4.15 14.02 10.96
C GLY A 195 -5.36 14.59 10.19
N ALA A 196 -5.64 14.10 8.98
CA ALA A 196 -6.85 14.41 8.22
C ALA A 196 -8.04 13.51 8.60
N GLY A 197 -7.93 12.70 9.66
CA GLY A 197 -8.95 11.76 10.10
C GLY A 197 -9.01 10.48 9.27
N GLN A 198 -7.99 10.19 8.46
CA GLN A 198 -7.93 9.04 7.55
C GLN A 198 -6.97 7.95 8.06
N SER A 199 -7.03 7.63 9.36
CA SER A 199 -6.10 6.70 10.02
C SER A 199 -6.03 5.32 9.38
N HIS A 200 -7.17 4.75 8.94
CA HIS A 200 -7.17 3.44 8.27
C HIS A 200 -6.47 3.49 6.90
N LEU A 201 -6.68 4.58 6.15
CA LEU A 201 -5.98 4.81 4.89
C LEU A 201 -4.46 4.96 5.14
N ALA A 202 -4.07 5.71 6.16
CA ALA A 202 -2.67 5.83 6.57
C ALA A 202 -2.04 4.47 6.91
N CYS A 203 -2.78 3.60 7.61
CA CYS A 203 -2.32 2.26 7.96
C CYS A 203 -2.21 1.33 6.75
N LEU A 204 -3.12 1.42 5.76
CA LEU A 204 -3.03 0.66 4.51
C LEU A 204 -1.81 1.06 3.68
N VAL A 205 -1.57 2.37 3.53
CA VAL A 205 -0.40 2.91 2.83
C VAL A 205 0.88 2.48 3.54
N ARG A 206 0.91 2.57 4.87
CA ARG A 206 2.00 2.04 5.71
C ARG A 206 2.23 0.55 5.50
N GLU A 207 1.17 -0.27 5.44
CA GLU A 207 1.32 -1.71 5.21
C GLU A 207 2.00 -2.01 3.87
N VAL A 208 1.62 -1.32 2.80
CA VAL A 208 2.29 -1.44 1.50
C VAL A 208 3.77 -1.10 1.64
N ARG A 209 4.09 0.07 2.23
CA ARG A 209 5.47 0.49 2.45
C ARG A 209 6.29 -0.55 3.21
N LEU A 210 5.79 -1.04 4.35
CA LEU A 210 6.52 -2.00 5.18
C LEU A 210 6.78 -3.32 4.45
N ARG A 211 5.86 -3.75 3.58
CA ARG A 211 5.98 -5.01 2.83
C ARG A 211 6.87 -4.91 1.61
N THR A 212 6.95 -3.74 0.96
CA THR A 212 7.59 -3.62 -0.36
C THR A 212 8.86 -2.78 -0.38
N LEU A 213 9.05 -1.83 0.54
CA LEU A 213 10.13 -0.86 0.46
C LEU A 213 11.51 -1.55 0.52
N PRO A 214 12.38 -1.35 -0.49
CA PRO A 214 13.67 -2.02 -0.54
C PRO A 214 14.69 -1.38 0.41
N LEU A 215 15.79 -2.11 0.68
CA LEU A 215 16.88 -1.63 1.53
C LEU A 215 17.49 -0.30 1.07
N ARG A 216 17.66 -0.15 -0.25
CA ARG A 216 18.19 1.05 -0.90
C ARG A 216 17.07 1.83 -1.59
N ALA A 217 16.07 2.23 -0.81
CA ALA A 217 15.03 3.14 -1.27
C ALA A 217 15.59 4.54 -1.52
N GLY A 218 15.05 5.20 -2.56
CA GLY A 218 15.28 6.62 -2.86
C GLY A 218 13.94 7.34 -3.05
N SER A 219 13.98 8.60 -3.45
CA SER A 219 12.80 9.47 -3.56
C SER A 219 11.68 8.90 -4.45
N PHE A 220 12.01 8.24 -5.56
CA PHE A 220 11.01 7.51 -6.38
C PHE A 220 10.24 6.47 -5.56
N HIS A 221 10.95 5.67 -4.75
CA HIS A 221 10.32 4.61 -3.96
C HIS A 221 9.38 5.19 -2.91
N GLU A 222 9.80 6.30 -2.27
CA GLU A 222 9.00 7.02 -1.28
C GLU A 222 7.75 7.66 -1.89
N ALA A 223 7.87 8.26 -3.08
CA ALA A 223 6.74 8.78 -3.84
C ALA A 223 5.73 7.67 -4.19
N VAL A 224 6.22 6.50 -4.63
CA VAL A 224 5.38 5.34 -4.94
C VAL A 224 4.62 4.85 -3.70
N VAL A 225 5.30 4.52 -2.61
CA VAL A 225 4.67 3.89 -1.43
C VAL A 225 3.87 4.87 -0.57
N GLY A 226 4.00 6.17 -0.78
CA GLY A 226 3.26 7.21 -0.06
C GLY A 226 2.15 7.84 -0.91
N PRO A 227 2.39 9.03 -1.50
CA PRO A 227 1.34 9.79 -2.19
C PRO A 227 0.78 9.06 -3.41
N TYR A 228 1.59 8.28 -4.13
CA TYR A 228 1.09 7.56 -5.31
C TYR A 228 0.13 6.41 -4.96
N MET A 229 0.46 5.54 -3.98
CA MET A 229 -0.49 4.52 -3.50
C MET A 229 -1.77 5.16 -2.95
N THR A 230 -1.65 6.31 -2.29
CA THR A 230 -2.81 7.09 -1.82
C THR A 230 -3.69 7.54 -2.98
N LEU A 231 -3.08 8.10 -4.04
CA LEU A 231 -3.78 8.51 -5.26
C LEU A 231 -4.56 7.33 -5.87
N VAL A 232 -3.88 6.20 -6.08
CA VAL A 232 -4.48 5.01 -6.72
C VAL A 232 -5.66 4.48 -5.90
N LEU A 233 -5.49 4.35 -4.57
CA LEU A 233 -6.57 3.85 -3.70
C LEU A 233 -7.75 4.83 -3.65
N CYS A 234 -7.51 6.12 -3.45
CA CYS A 234 -8.59 7.11 -3.41
C CYS A 234 -9.34 7.20 -4.75
N ALA A 235 -8.65 7.05 -5.88
CA ALA A 235 -9.28 7.01 -7.19
C ALA A 235 -10.20 5.80 -7.33
N ALA A 236 -9.72 4.61 -6.92
CA ALA A 236 -10.52 3.39 -6.93
C ALA A 236 -11.73 3.48 -5.97
N LEU A 237 -11.58 4.07 -4.79
CA LEU A 237 -12.68 4.29 -3.84
C LEU A 237 -13.72 5.29 -4.37
N TYR A 238 -13.28 6.34 -5.05
CA TYR A 238 -14.16 7.33 -5.68
C TYR A 238 -14.98 6.67 -6.81
N LEU A 239 -14.34 5.89 -7.66
CA LEU A 239 -15.02 5.11 -8.70
C LEU A 239 -16.00 4.09 -8.12
N ARG A 240 -15.64 3.47 -6.99
CA ARG A 240 -16.55 2.55 -6.28
C ARG A 240 -17.81 3.25 -5.81
N GLN A 241 -17.71 4.47 -5.28
CA GLN A 241 -18.89 5.25 -4.90
C GLN A 241 -19.75 5.60 -6.12
N LEU A 242 -19.14 6.12 -7.17
CA LEU A 242 -19.86 6.43 -8.41
C LEU A 242 -20.58 5.21 -9.01
N ALA A 243 -19.95 4.03 -8.94
CA ALA A 243 -20.52 2.80 -9.47
C ALA A 243 -21.64 2.22 -8.59
N LEU A 244 -21.60 2.43 -7.27
CA LEU A 244 -22.60 1.93 -6.33
C LEU A 244 -23.79 2.88 -6.16
N ASP A 245 -23.58 4.20 -6.30
CA ASP A 245 -24.60 5.22 -6.14
C ASP A 245 -25.36 5.51 -7.45
N GLY A 246 -24.82 5.10 -8.59
CA GLY A 246 -25.38 5.32 -9.92
C GLY A 246 -26.13 4.12 -10.51
N PRO A 247 -26.84 4.31 -11.64
CA PRO A 247 -27.29 3.18 -12.45
C PRO A 247 -26.09 2.32 -12.84
N ARG A 248 -26.26 0.98 -12.90
CA ARG A 248 -25.18 0.04 -13.23
C ARG A 248 -24.46 0.48 -14.50
N ARG A 249 -23.24 0.97 -14.32
CA ARG A 249 -22.35 1.45 -15.39
C ARG A 249 -21.21 0.45 -15.52
N LYS A 250 -20.97 -0.02 -16.73
CA LYS A 250 -19.69 -0.64 -17.07
C LYS A 250 -18.61 0.46 -17.07
N LEU A 251 -17.53 0.26 -16.31
CA LEU A 251 -16.40 1.19 -16.29
C LEU A 251 -15.37 0.77 -17.34
N VAL A 252 -15.06 1.66 -18.27
CA VAL A 252 -14.10 1.42 -19.35
C VAL A 252 -12.89 2.30 -19.13
N PHE A 253 -11.79 1.67 -18.69
CA PHE A 253 -10.51 2.33 -18.48
C PHE A 253 -9.73 2.33 -19.79
N VAL A 254 -9.56 3.51 -20.39
CA VAL A 254 -9.18 3.61 -21.81
C VAL A 254 -7.69 3.64 -22.04
N SER A 255 -6.92 4.16 -21.10
CA SER A 255 -5.53 4.53 -21.28
C SER A 255 -4.61 3.72 -20.39
N ARG A 256 -3.35 3.62 -20.81
CA ARG A 256 -2.30 2.86 -20.13
C ARG A 256 -2.06 3.35 -18.69
N ASP A 257 -2.22 4.65 -18.46
CA ASP A 257 -2.12 5.29 -17.15
C ASP A 257 -3.27 4.93 -16.18
N CYS A 258 -4.34 4.29 -16.67
CA CYS A 258 -5.40 3.74 -15.81
C CYS A 258 -5.09 2.34 -15.26
N CYS A 259 -4.05 1.63 -15.73
CA CYS A 259 -3.82 0.23 -15.39
C CYS A 259 -3.80 -0.03 -13.87
N HIS A 260 -3.11 0.83 -13.10
CA HIS A 260 -3.00 0.67 -11.65
C HIS A 260 -4.34 0.89 -10.93
N VAL A 261 -5.08 1.94 -11.30
CA VAL A 261 -6.41 2.20 -10.72
C VAL A 261 -7.41 1.12 -11.10
N SER A 262 -7.40 0.66 -12.36
CA SER A 262 -8.24 -0.44 -12.83
C SER A 262 -7.98 -1.72 -12.01
N HIS A 263 -6.71 -2.06 -11.77
CA HIS A 263 -6.34 -3.23 -10.96
C HIS A 263 -6.89 -3.16 -9.53
N VAL A 264 -6.67 -2.02 -8.84
CA VAL A 264 -7.17 -1.84 -7.47
C VAL A 264 -8.70 -1.82 -7.45
N PHE A 265 -9.34 -1.08 -8.36
CA PHE A 265 -10.80 -0.99 -8.47
C PHE A 265 -11.45 -2.37 -8.65
N ARG A 266 -10.95 -3.17 -9.59
CA ARG A 266 -11.48 -4.51 -9.86
C ARG A 266 -11.33 -5.47 -8.68
N THR A 267 -10.30 -5.27 -7.88
CA THR A 267 -10.07 -6.07 -6.67
C THR A 267 -11.05 -5.69 -5.56
N ILE A 268 -11.31 -4.40 -5.35
CA ILE A 268 -12.18 -3.92 -4.26
C ILE A 268 -13.66 -3.86 -4.65
N CYS A 269 -13.97 -3.93 -5.95
CA CYS A 269 -15.31 -3.83 -6.49
C CYS A 269 -15.57 -4.90 -7.59
N PRO A 270 -15.40 -6.21 -7.30
CA PRO A 270 -15.49 -7.27 -8.30
C PRO A 270 -16.90 -7.44 -8.89
N ALA A 271 -17.92 -6.91 -8.21
CA ALA A 271 -19.31 -6.97 -8.67
C ALA A 271 -19.65 -5.91 -9.75
N VAL A 272 -18.79 -4.91 -9.95
CA VAL A 272 -18.99 -3.88 -10.97
C VAL A 272 -18.26 -4.30 -12.24
N GLU A 273 -19.00 -4.37 -13.34
CA GLU A 273 -18.43 -4.67 -14.63
C GLU A 273 -17.41 -3.60 -15.04
N SER A 274 -16.20 -4.02 -15.37
CA SER A 274 -15.16 -3.11 -15.81
C SER A 274 -14.14 -3.78 -16.72
N GLU A 275 -13.56 -3.00 -17.63
CA GLU A 275 -12.53 -3.45 -18.55
C GLU A 275 -11.43 -2.41 -18.77
N GLN A 276 -10.21 -2.90 -18.99
CA GLN A 276 -9.04 -2.10 -19.35
C GLN A 276 -8.78 -2.31 -20.85
N LEU A 277 -8.92 -1.25 -21.65
CA LEU A 277 -8.72 -1.35 -23.10
C LEU A 277 -7.27 -1.07 -23.51
N ASP A 278 -6.50 -0.35 -22.69
CA ASP A 278 -5.07 -0.06 -22.88
C ASP A 278 -4.80 0.40 -24.33
N LEU A 279 -5.43 1.53 -24.66
CA LEU A 279 -5.29 2.23 -25.93
C LEU A 279 -4.35 3.41 -25.77
N THR A 280 -3.56 3.67 -26.81
CA THR A 280 -2.62 4.79 -26.83
C THR A 280 -3.27 6.01 -27.44
N ARG A 281 -2.78 7.19 -27.05
CA ARG A 281 -3.27 8.48 -27.56
C ARG A 281 -3.13 8.52 -29.09
N GLY A 282 -2.02 8.01 -29.64
CA GLY A 282 -1.77 7.92 -31.09
C GLY A 282 -2.79 7.06 -31.85
N LEU A 283 -3.20 5.91 -31.30
CA LEU A 283 -4.20 5.04 -31.93
C LEU A 283 -5.60 5.67 -31.97
N LEU A 284 -5.99 6.34 -30.89
CA LEU A 284 -7.24 7.11 -30.86
C LEU A 284 -7.18 8.36 -31.73
N GLN A 285 -6.00 8.98 -31.92
CA GLN A 285 -5.89 10.15 -32.79
C GLN A 285 -5.97 9.80 -34.28
N SER A 286 -5.33 8.71 -34.70
CA SER A 286 -5.28 8.26 -36.10
C SER A 286 -6.58 7.62 -36.60
N GLY A 287 -7.43 7.14 -35.68
CA GLY A 287 -8.64 6.39 -36.03
C GLY A 287 -8.42 4.89 -36.18
N ALA A 288 -7.18 4.41 -36.05
CA ALA A 288 -6.83 2.99 -36.16
C ALA A 288 -7.54 2.13 -35.09
N ALA A 289 -7.90 2.71 -33.94
CA ALA A 289 -8.61 2.03 -32.87
C ALA A 289 -10.14 2.26 -32.88
N ASP A 290 -10.71 2.98 -33.85
CA ASP A 290 -12.12 3.41 -33.77
C ASP A 290 -13.09 2.23 -33.71
N ALA A 291 -13.02 1.30 -34.66
CA ALA A 291 -13.88 0.11 -34.68
C ALA A 291 -13.72 -0.80 -33.44
N PRO A 292 -12.50 -1.22 -33.04
CA PRO A 292 -12.33 -2.05 -31.86
C PRO A 292 -12.76 -1.33 -30.58
N PHE A 293 -12.54 -0.02 -30.46
CA PHE A 293 -12.97 0.75 -29.30
C PHE A 293 -14.49 0.93 -29.26
N ALA A 294 -15.11 1.32 -30.37
CA ALA A 294 -16.56 1.46 -30.50
C ALA A 294 -17.31 0.19 -30.09
N SER A 295 -16.79 -0.99 -30.46
CA SER A 295 -17.40 -2.29 -30.14
C SER A 295 -17.48 -2.61 -28.64
N ARG A 296 -16.78 -1.84 -27.81
CA ARG A 296 -16.69 -2.03 -26.35
C ARG A 296 -17.52 -1.03 -25.55
N LEU A 297 -17.99 0.03 -26.20
CA LEU A 297 -18.69 1.16 -25.60
C LEU A 297 -20.21 1.01 -25.68
N GLU A 298 -20.76 0.14 -24.85
CA GLU A 298 -22.20 -0.03 -24.69
C GLU A 298 -22.89 1.26 -24.19
N PRO A 299 -24.20 1.45 -24.46
CA PRO A 299 -24.97 2.51 -23.83
C PRO A 299 -24.87 2.44 -22.30
N GLY A 300 -24.55 3.57 -21.66
CA GLY A 300 -24.42 3.63 -20.19
C GLY A 300 -23.01 3.30 -19.65
N CYS A 301 -22.01 3.06 -20.51
CA CYS A 301 -20.62 2.98 -20.06
C CYS A 301 -20.11 4.34 -19.54
N LEU A 302 -19.27 4.29 -18.51
CA LEU A 302 -18.46 5.41 -18.06
C LEU A 302 -17.01 5.20 -18.50
N ILE A 303 -16.51 6.10 -19.35
CA ILE A 303 -15.11 6.13 -19.74
C ILE A 303 -14.29 6.79 -18.64
N VAL A 304 -13.22 6.14 -18.19
CA VAL A 304 -12.34 6.63 -17.13
C VAL A 304 -10.93 6.85 -17.71
N ASP A 305 -10.36 8.02 -17.44
CA ASP A 305 -9.00 8.41 -17.82
C ASP A 305 -8.32 9.13 -16.63
N MET A 306 -7.04 8.83 -16.38
CA MET A 306 -6.32 9.39 -15.22
C MET A 306 -5.69 10.73 -15.53
N VAL A 307 -4.96 10.85 -16.64
CA VAL A 307 -4.17 12.02 -17.01
C VAL A 307 -4.42 12.34 -18.48
N SER A 308 -5.26 13.35 -18.74
CA SER A 308 -5.77 13.57 -20.10
C SER A 308 -6.08 15.02 -20.42
N SER A 309 -5.85 15.43 -21.66
CA SER A 309 -6.53 16.61 -22.23
C SER A 309 -7.90 16.25 -22.81
N GLY A 310 -8.20 14.96 -23.01
CA GLY A 310 -9.38 14.49 -23.72
C GLY A 310 -9.35 14.69 -25.24
N SER A 311 -8.27 15.27 -25.79
CA SER A 311 -8.16 15.58 -27.24
C SER A 311 -8.35 14.37 -28.14
N SER A 312 -7.74 13.23 -27.78
CA SER A 312 -7.88 11.95 -28.51
C SER A 312 -9.31 11.40 -28.48
N LEU A 313 -9.97 11.46 -27.31
CA LEU A 313 -11.36 11.03 -27.14
C LEU A 313 -12.35 11.93 -27.88
N SER A 314 -12.17 13.26 -27.84
CA SER A 314 -13.01 14.19 -28.62
C SER A 314 -12.93 13.90 -30.12
N ARG A 315 -11.73 13.61 -30.66
CA ARG A 315 -11.58 13.23 -32.08
C ARG A 315 -12.28 11.90 -32.39
N PHE A 316 -12.16 10.91 -31.50
CA PHE A 316 -12.87 9.64 -31.63
C PHE A 316 -14.40 9.85 -31.67
N PHE A 317 -14.96 10.65 -30.75
CA PHE A 317 -16.40 10.94 -30.74
C PHE A 317 -16.85 11.67 -32.02
N GLN A 318 -16.07 12.63 -32.50
CA GLN A 318 -16.36 13.34 -33.75
C GLN A 318 -16.38 12.42 -34.98
N ARG A 319 -15.45 11.45 -35.06
CA ARG A 319 -15.37 10.52 -36.20
C ARG A 319 -16.43 9.42 -36.15
N THR A 320 -16.77 8.93 -34.97
CA THR A 320 -17.65 7.76 -34.80
C THR A 320 -19.11 8.13 -34.52
N GLY A 321 -19.37 9.37 -34.10
CA GLY A 321 -20.69 9.79 -33.61
C GLY A 321 -21.06 9.19 -32.25
N ILE A 322 -20.16 8.43 -31.62
CA ILE A 322 -20.38 7.87 -30.29
C ILE A 322 -20.27 9.00 -29.27
N ASP A 323 -21.26 9.06 -28.37
CA ASP A 323 -21.22 9.94 -27.21
C ASP A 323 -21.46 9.15 -25.92
N ARG A 324 -20.48 9.20 -25.01
CA ARG A 324 -20.47 8.48 -23.73
C ARG A 324 -20.04 9.39 -22.59
N GLU A 325 -20.45 9.05 -21.38
CA GLU A 325 -20.00 9.79 -20.21
C GLU A 325 -18.51 9.54 -19.97
N CYS A 326 -17.79 10.60 -19.61
CA CYS A 326 -16.37 10.54 -19.30
C CYS A 326 -16.09 11.10 -17.90
N LEU A 327 -15.15 10.46 -17.19
CA LEU A 327 -14.55 10.97 -15.96
C LEU A 327 -13.05 11.08 -16.15
N PHE A 328 -12.53 12.30 -16.02
CA PHE A 328 -11.10 12.58 -16.04
C PHE A 328 -10.63 13.01 -14.64
N PHE A 329 -9.62 12.33 -14.09
CA PHE A 329 -9.05 12.71 -12.80
C PHE A 329 -8.25 14.00 -12.95
N VAL A 330 -7.14 13.96 -13.68
CA VAL A 330 -6.27 15.11 -13.92
C VAL A 330 -6.43 15.58 -15.37
N TYR A 331 -6.78 16.86 -15.52
CA TYR A 331 -7.18 17.41 -16.82
C TYR A 331 -6.39 18.63 -17.26
N PHE A 332 -5.99 18.66 -18.53
CA PHE A 332 -5.06 19.65 -19.06
C PHE A 332 -5.75 20.55 -20.08
N ASP A 333 -6.32 21.66 -19.62
CA ASP A 333 -7.06 22.54 -20.51
C ASP A 333 -6.15 23.32 -21.47
N ARG A 334 -4.89 23.57 -21.07
CA ARG A 334 -3.93 24.37 -21.86
C ARG A 334 -3.57 23.73 -23.21
N LEU A 335 -3.73 22.41 -23.35
CA LEU A 335 -3.38 21.66 -24.55
C LEU A 335 -4.51 21.65 -25.60
N LEU A 336 -5.62 22.32 -25.33
CA LEU A 336 -6.81 22.29 -26.18
C LEU A 336 -6.94 23.51 -27.06
N THR A 337 -7.35 23.24 -28.31
CA THR A 337 -7.86 24.24 -29.23
C THR A 337 -9.18 24.84 -28.71
N ASP A 338 -9.54 26.04 -29.17
CA ASP A 338 -10.79 26.70 -28.76
C ASP A 338 -12.03 25.87 -29.08
N ALA A 339 -12.02 25.13 -30.20
CA ALA A 339 -13.12 24.24 -30.56
C ALA A 339 -13.28 23.10 -29.55
N GLN A 340 -12.17 22.51 -29.10
CA GLN A 340 -12.18 21.44 -28.09
C GLN A 340 -12.58 21.98 -26.71
N ARG A 341 -12.18 23.21 -26.35
CA ARG A 341 -12.65 23.85 -25.10
C ARG A 341 -14.15 24.10 -25.12
N ARG A 342 -14.72 24.51 -26.26
CA ARG A 342 -16.17 24.67 -26.42
C ARG A 342 -16.92 23.34 -26.33
N ASP A 343 -16.45 22.31 -27.03
CA ASP A 343 -16.98 20.95 -26.95
C ASP A 343 -16.98 20.45 -25.50
N ARG A 344 -15.84 20.59 -24.81
CA ARG A 344 -15.71 20.28 -23.39
C ARG A 344 -16.74 21.02 -22.53
N ALA A 345 -16.82 22.34 -22.65
CA ALA A 345 -17.75 23.15 -21.87
C ALA A 345 -19.22 22.77 -22.13
N GLN A 346 -19.54 22.33 -23.35
CA GLN A 346 -20.85 21.78 -23.68
C GLN A 346 -21.06 20.42 -22.97
N ARG A 347 -20.16 19.47 -23.14
CA ARG A 347 -20.24 18.14 -22.52
C ARG A 347 -20.33 18.20 -20.99
N THR A 348 -19.59 19.11 -20.34
CA THR A 348 -19.70 19.32 -18.89
C THR A 348 -21.06 19.88 -18.49
N ARG A 349 -21.61 20.85 -19.24
CA ARG A 349 -22.97 21.36 -19.00
C ARG A 349 -24.04 20.28 -19.18
N ASP A 350 -23.82 19.37 -20.12
CA ASP A 350 -24.72 18.26 -20.41
C ASP A 350 -24.54 17.06 -19.44
N GLY A 351 -23.64 17.16 -18.46
CA GLY A 351 -23.34 16.07 -17.53
C GLY A 351 -22.60 14.89 -18.16
N ARG A 352 -22.08 15.03 -19.38
CA ARG A 352 -21.36 14.00 -20.14
C ARG A 352 -19.86 13.98 -19.88
N LEU A 353 -19.34 14.98 -19.16
CA LEU A 353 -17.94 15.05 -18.79
C LEU A 353 -17.78 15.59 -17.36
N ALA A 354 -17.24 14.75 -16.47
CA ALA A 354 -16.79 15.12 -15.15
C ALA A 354 -15.26 15.24 -15.12
N VAL A 355 -14.77 16.28 -14.46
CA VAL A 355 -13.34 16.53 -14.25
C VAL A 355 -13.10 16.82 -12.77
N LEU A 356 -12.17 16.11 -12.14
CA LEU A 356 -11.86 16.32 -10.72
C LEU A 356 -10.81 17.41 -10.51
N PHE A 357 -9.73 17.39 -11.31
CA PHE A 357 -8.59 18.29 -11.18
C PHE A 357 -8.30 18.99 -12.51
N PRO A 358 -8.97 20.12 -12.80
CA PRO A 358 -8.56 20.96 -13.91
C PRO A 358 -7.20 21.59 -13.56
N VAL A 359 -6.19 21.27 -14.35
CA VAL A 359 -4.86 21.86 -14.25
C VAL A 359 -4.81 23.12 -15.10
N THR A 360 -5.24 24.22 -14.48
CA THR A 360 -5.16 25.56 -15.06
C THR A 360 -3.89 26.31 -14.62
N GLU A 361 -3.29 25.92 -13.49
CA GLU A 361 -2.26 26.71 -12.77
C GLU A 361 -1.06 25.90 -12.23
N LEU A 362 -1.08 24.56 -12.24
CA LEU A 362 0.02 23.79 -11.64
C LEU A 362 1.32 23.95 -12.45
N ALA A 363 2.43 24.04 -11.73
CA ALA A 363 3.79 23.92 -12.27
C ALA A 363 4.00 22.47 -12.72
N ASP A 364 3.65 22.17 -13.96
CA ASP A 364 3.88 20.93 -14.73
C ASP A 364 4.16 19.63 -13.91
N PRO A 365 3.24 19.18 -13.01
CA PRO A 365 3.42 17.94 -12.23
C PRO A 365 3.17 16.69 -13.10
N HIS A 366 3.02 16.90 -14.40
CA HIS A 366 2.45 15.96 -15.33
C HIS A 366 3.45 14.88 -15.71
N HIS A 367 4.71 15.25 -15.90
CA HIS A 367 5.78 14.29 -16.15
C HIS A 367 5.93 13.32 -14.97
N ASN A 368 5.91 13.83 -13.73
CA ASN A 368 6.01 13.00 -12.53
C ASN A 368 4.85 12.00 -12.48
N LEU A 369 3.62 12.49 -12.64
CA LEU A 369 2.46 11.64 -12.54
C LEU A 369 2.40 10.60 -13.68
N GLU A 370 2.74 10.99 -14.91
CA GLU A 370 2.78 10.07 -16.06
C GLU A 370 3.80 8.94 -15.87
N ILE A 371 4.98 9.24 -15.32
CA ILE A 371 5.99 8.20 -15.02
C ILE A 371 5.47 7.20 -13.98
N LEU A 372 4.83 7.67 -12.92
CA LEU A 372 4.34 6.77 -11.86
C LEU A 372 3.16 5.92 -12.32
N LEU A 373 2.38 6.41 -13.28
CA LEU A 373 1.27 5.68 -13.90
C LEU A 373 1.71 4.75 -15.02
N ASP A 374 2.99 4.78 -15.42
CA ASP A 374 3.54 3.85 -16.40
C ASP A 374 3.48 2.40 -15.84
N PRO A 375 2.78 1.45 -16.48
CA PRO A 375 2.71 0.04 -16.07
C PRO A 375 3.90 -0.82 -16.54
N GLY A 376 4.83 -0.28 -17.31
CA GLY A 376 6.15 -0.87 -17.63
C GLY A 376 6.18 -1.82 -18.82
N HIS A 377 5.04 -2.07 -19.46
CA HIS A 377 4.99 -2.82 -20.71
C HIS A 377 5.09 -1.89 -21.92
N ALA A 378 5.53 -2.43 -23.06
CA ALA A 378 5.62 -1.66 -24.29
C ALA A 378 4.27 -1.01 -24.68
N THR A 379 4.35 0.12 -25.36
CA THR A 379 3.20 0.87 -25.87
C THR A 379 2.47 0.06 -26.94
N VAL A 380 1.14 0.05 -26.93
CA VAL A 380 0.34 -0.60 -27.99
C VAL A 380 0.45 0.23 -29.27
N ALA A 381 1.19 -0.29 -30.25
CA ALA A 381 1.43 0.34 -31.55
C ALA A 381 0.31 0.07 -32.57
N GLY A 382 -0.50 -0.97 -32.33
CA GLY A 382 -1.61 -1.33 -33.21
C GLY A 382 -2.65 -2.18 -32.50
N VAL A 383 -3.90 -2.06 -32.94
CA VAL A 383 -5.00 -2.87 -32.46
C VAL A 383 -5.86 -3.28 -33.66
N ARG A 384 -6.23 -4.55 -33.74
CA ARG A 384 -7.19 -5.06 -34.73
C ARG A 384 -8.16 -6.02 -34.08
N ARG A 385 -9.38 -6.08 -34.60
CA ARG A 385 -10.32 -7.14 -34.23
C ARG A 385 -10.09 -8.33 -35.15
N ASP A 386 -10.05 -9.52 -34.58
CA ASP A 386 -10.15 -10.76 -35.32
C ASP A 386 -11.63 -11.05 -35.58
N ASP A 387 -12.05 -11.09 -36.84
CA ASP A 387 -13.47 -11.18 -37.18
C ASP A 387 -14.08 -12.55 -36.81
N ALA A 388 -13.26 -13.61 -36.85
CA ALA A 388 -13.71 -14.97 -36.56
C ALA A 388 -13.99 -15.18 -35.06
N SER A 389 -13.07 -14.74 -34.19
CA SER A 389 -13.20 -14.91 -32.74
C SER A 389 -13.79 -13.70 -32.01
N GLY A 390 -13.81 -12.53 -32.66
CA GLY A 390 -14.09 -11.25 -32.02
C GLY A 390 -12.97 -10.75 -31.10
N ALA A 391 -11.83 -11.44 -31.02
CA ALA A 391 -10.72 -11.08 -30.15
C ALA A 391 -10.06 -9.77 -30.59
N LEU A 392 -9.55 -9.00 -29.62
CA LEU A 392 -8.71 -7.83 -29.90
C LEU A 392 -7.24 -8.26 -29.89
N ILE A 393 -6.59 -8.14 -31.04
CA ILE A 393 -5.17 -8.44 -31.21
C ILE A 393 -4.40 -7.12 -31.12
N LYS A 394 -3.52 -7.04 -30.12
CA LYS A 394 -2.65 -5.90 -29.87
C LYS A 394 -1.25 -6.19 -30.39
N THR A 395 -0.70 -5.25 -31.14
CA THR A 395 0.72 -5.26 -31.52
C THR A 395 1.45 -4.24 -30.66
N PHE A 396 2.47 -4.70 -29.95
CA PHE A 396 3.28 -3.84 -29.09
C PHE A 396 4.44 -3.23 -29.87
N GLY A 397 4.77 -1.98 -29.55
CA GLY A 397 5.97 -1.32 -30.04
C GLY A 397 7.24 -1.95 -29.46
N PRO A 398 8.42 -1.44 -29.87
CA PRO A 398 9.69 -1.89 -29.30
C PRO A 398 9.73 -1.64 -27.79
N ALA A 399 10.41 -2.52 -27.06
CA ALA A 399 10.73 -2.26 -25.66
C ALA A 399 11.82 -1.19 -25.60
N ASP A 400 11.42 0.04 -25.29
CA ASP A 400 12.28 1.23 -25.25
C ASP A 400 12.72 1.60 -23.84
N ALA A 401 12.21 0.91 -22.82
CA ALA A 401 12.61 1.10 -21.43
C ALA A 401 14.04 0.60 -21.17
N THR A 402 14.80 1.35 -20.37
CA THR A 402 16.08 0.91 -19.82
C THR A 402 15.87 -0.18 -18.76
N HIS A 403 16.96 -0.79 -18.28
CA HIS A 403 16.89 -1.75 -17.17
C HIS A 403 16.35 -1.09 -15.89
N GLU A 404 16.88 0.08 -15.56
CA GLU A 404 16.51 0.83 -14.36
C GLU A 404 15.03 1.25 -14.38
N GLU A 405 14.53 1.73 -15.52
CA GLU A 405 13.12 2.07 -15.69
C GLU A 405 12.22 0.84 -15.46
N ARG A 406 12.60 -0.33 -15.99
CA ARG A 406 11.87 -1.58 -15.74
C ARG A 406 11.88 -1.99 -14.27
N GLU A 407 12.99 -1.80 -13.55
CA GLU A 407 13.06 -2.11 -12.13
C GLU A 407 12.15 -1.19 -11.30
N LEU A 408 12.17 0.11 -11.58
CA LEU A 408 11.36 1.11 -10.89
C LEU A 408 9.86 0.92 -11.19
N THR A 409 9.49 0.69 -12.44
CA THR A 409 8.09 0.39 -12.78
C THR A 409 7.67 -0.98 -12.23
N GLY A 410 8.55 -1.98 -12.25
CA GLY A 410 8.32 -3.26 -11.60
C GLY A 410 8.07 -3.12 -10.10
N PHE A 411 8.75 -2.18 -9.43
CA PHE A 411 8.49 -1.84 -8.04
C PHE A 411 7.10 -1.21 -7.86
N ALA A 412 6.71 -0.23 -8.67
CA ALA A 412 5.37 0.37 -8.61
C ALA A 412 4.26 -0.68 -8.80
N ASN A 413 4.41 -1.58 -9.78
CA ASN A 413 3.48 -2.69 -10.02
C ASN A 413 3.33 -3.62 -8.82
N ARG A 414 4.44 -3.95 -8.13
CA ARG A 414 4.40 -4.75 -6.90
C ARG A 414 3.68 -4.02 -5.77
N CYS A 415 3.92 -2.72 -5.60
CA CYS A 415 3.22 -1.89 -4.62
C CYS A 415 1.71 -1.83 -4.88
N VAL A 416 1.28 -1.70 -6.14
CA VAL A 416 -0.14 -1.70 -6.53
C VAL A 416 -0.80 -3.04 -6.23
N SER A 417 -0.11 -4.15 -6.52
CA SER A 417 -0.61 -5.50 -6.21
C SER A 417 -0.71 -5.74 -4.70
N GLU A 418 0.27 -5.25 -3.94
CA GLU A 418 0.26 -5.33 -2.48
C GLU A 418 -0.82 -4.43 -1.87
N LEU A 419 -1.09 -3.25 -2.45
CA LEU A 419 -2.17 -2.36 -2.05
C LEU A 419 -3.52 -3.07 -2.22
N ALA A 420 -3.78 -3.64 -3.40
CA ALA A 420 -4.99 -4.39 -3.68
C ALA A 420 -5.16 -5.56 -2.69
N SER A 421 -4.09 -6.32 -2.44
CA SER A 421 -4.06 -7.42 -1.48
C SER A 421 -4.29 -6.95 -0.05
N SER A 422 -3.70 -5.83 0.36
CA SER A 422 -3.84 -5.25 1.69
C SER A 422 -5.28 -4.78 1.94
N VAL A 423 -5.90 -4.13 0.96
CA VAL A 423 -7.32 -3.75 1.07
C VAL A 423 -8.23 -4.98 1.12
N ALA A 424 -7.96 -6.02 0.33
CA ALA A 424 -8.71 -7.27 0.38
C ALA A 424 -8.57 -7.98 1.75
N ARG A 425 -7.36 -7.98 2.35
CA ARG A 425 -7.10 -8.59 3.67
C ARG A 425 -7.71 -7.79 4.82
N ARG A 426 -7.58 -6.46 4.80
CA ARG A 426 -7.95 -5.59 5.93
C ARG A 426 -9.38 -5.06 5.83
N GLY A 427 -9.95 -5.07 4.64
CA GLY A 427 -11.14 -4.29 4.32
C GLY A 427 -10.87 -2.79 4.38
N PHE A 428 -11.93 -2.03 4.13
CA PHE A 428 -11.94 -0.58 4.28
C PHE A 428 -13.18 -0.19 5.10
N PRO A 429 -13.02 0.32 6.33
CA PRO A 429 -14.15 0.64 7.20
C PRO A 429 -14.85 1.90 6.70
N GLY A 430 -16.14 1.76 6.39
CA GLY A 430 -17.00 2.89 6.04
C GLY A 430 -16.76 3.50 4.65
N ALA A 431 -17.57 4.51 4.34
CA ALA A 431 -17.43 5.31 3.13
C ALA A 431 -16.74 6.64 3.48
N ILE A 432 -15.64 6.97 2.80
CA ILE A 432 -15.06 8.32 2.84
C ILE A 432 -15.92 9.21 1.94
N ALA A 433 -16.46 10.31 2.42
CA ALA A 433 -17.26 11.19 1.56
C ALA A 433 -16.51 11.58 0.27
N ALA A 434 -17.21 11.60 -0.87
CA ALA A 434 -16.62 11.87 -2.18
C ALA A 434 -15.78 13.18 -2.20
N ALA A 435 -16.23 14.22 -1.50
CA ALA A 435 -15.50 15.48 -1.37
C ALA A 435 -14.14 15.32 -0.66
N GLU A 436 -14.07 14.47 0.36
CA GLU A 436 -12.81 14.19 1.07
C GLU A 436 -11.88 13.33 0.22
N LEU A 437 -12.41 12.35 -0.54
CA LEU A 437 -11.61 11.60 -1.53
C LEU A 437 -10.97 12.55 -2.56
N VAL A 438 -11.74 13.52 -3.08
CA VAL A 438 -11.23 14.53 -4.03
C VAL A 438 -10.12 15.38 -3.40
N LYS A 439 -10.25 15.76 -2.12
CA LYS A 439 -9.21 16.49 -1.38
C LYS A 439 -7.93 15.66 -1.22
N LEU A 440 -8.05 14.39 -0.83
CA LEU A 440 -6.90 13.48 -0.68
C LEU A 440 -6.20 13.20 -2.00
N LEU A 441 -6.97 13.02 -3.08
CA LEU A 441 -6.44 12.90 -4.44
C LEU A 441 -5.62 14.14 -4.83
N ARG A 442 -6.16 15.35 -4.60
CA ARG A 442 -5.44 16.61 -4.86
C ARG A 442 -4.15 16.70 -4.05
N MET A 443 -4.22 16.44 -2.74
CA MET A 443 -3.04 16.41 -1.88
C MET A 443 -1.97 15.45 -2.42
N SER A 444 -2.38 14.30 -2.93
CA SER A 444 -1.47 13.29 -3.50
C SER A 444 -0.81 13.78 -4.79
N VAL A 445 -1.57 14.38 -5.70
CA VAL A 445 -1.03 14.99 -6.94
C VAL A 445 -0.03 16.10 -6.61
N ASP A 446 -0.37 16.99 -5.66
CA ASP A 446 0.50 18.10 -5.26
C ASP A 446 1.79 17.62 -4.57
N ALA A 447 1.73 16.49 -3.85
CA ALA A 447 2.92 15.87 -3.26
C ALA A 447 3.83 15.25 -4.34
N ILE A 448 3.25 14.51 -5.28
CA ILE A 448 3.98 13.92 -6.42
C ILE A 448 4.65 15.00 -7.27
N GLY A 449 3.97 16.13 -7.47
CA GLY A 449 4.50 17.24 -8.28
C GLY A 449 5.69 17.99 -7.66
N ARG A 450 5.88 17.93 -6.34
CA ARG A 450 6.96 18.65 -5.64
C ARG A 450 8.29 17.92 -5.66
N ASP A 451 8.29 16.59 -5.62
CA ASP A 451 9.51 15.77 -5.62
C ASP A 451 9.81 15.25 -7.03
N GLY A 452 10.61 16.00 -7.78
CA GLY A 452 10.99 15.70 -9.17
C GLY A 452 12.44 15.22 -9.36
N GLU A 453 13.18 14.92 -8.30
CA GLU A 453 14.61 14.54 -8.42
C GLU A 453 14.85 13.32 -9.33
N TRP A 454 13.87 12.42 -9.40
CA TRP A 454 13.93 11.21 -10.21
C TRP A 454 13.48 11.40 -11.67
N LEU A 455 13.06 12.60 -12.08
CA LEU A 455 12.60 12.89 -13.43
C LEU A 455 13.69 12.74 -14.49
N SER A 456 14.95 12.96 -14.12
CA SER A 456 16.10 12.80 -15.02
C SER A 456 16.29 11.36 -15.51
N MET A 457 15.74 10.38 -14.78
CA MET A 457 15.84 8.96 -15.12
C MET A 457 14.82 8.50 -16.17
N PHE A 458 13.80 9.32 -16.47
CA PHE A 458 12.71 8.95 -17.38
C PHE A 458 12.50 10.01 -18.47
N PRO A 459 12.53 9.65 -19.76
CA PRO A 459 12.05 10.52 -20.82
C PRO A 459 10.54 10.70 -20.72
N THR A 460 10.03 11.88 -21.11
CA THR A 460 8.59 12.15 -21.11
C THR A 460 7.84 11.20 -22.02
N PHE A 461 6.57 10.92 -21.72
CA PHE A 461 5.72 10.09 -22.58
C PHE A 461 5.68 10.65 -24.00
N THR A 462 5.59 11.97 -24.14
CA THR A 462 5.69 12.69 -25.42
C THR A 462 7.03 12.44 -26.13
N ALA A 463 8.15 12.41 -25.40
CA ALA A 463 9.47 12.11 -25.98
C ALA A 463 9.59 10.65 -26.43
N ARG A 464 8.94 9.70 -25.74
CA ARG A 464 8.89 8.29 -26.17
C ARG A 464 7.97 8.10 -27.37
N GLU A 465 6.79 8.72 -27.36
CA GLU A 465 5.86 8.68 -28.49
C GLU A 465 6.45 9.33 -29.75
N THR A 466 7.29 10.36 -29.64
CA THR A 466 7.96 10.94 -30.83
C THR A 466 9.12 10.08 -31.35
N ARG A 467 9.80 9.31 -30.49
CA ARG A 467 10.89 8.40 -30.88
C ARG A 467 10.42 7.10 -31.51
N GLY A 468 9.24 6.60 -31.16
CA GLY A 468 8.70 5.35 -31.69
C GLY A 468 8.08 5.43 -33.09
N TRP A 469 8.04 6.63 -33.69
CA TRP A 469 7.44 6.90 -35.00
C TRP A 469 8.44 7.46 -36.04
N ALA A 470 9.72 7.51 -35.69
CA ALA A 470 10.84 7.75 -36.59
C ALA A 470 11.52 6.42 -36.92
#